data_AF-A0A2H0WU26-F1
#
_entry.id   AF-A0A2H0WU26-F1
#
_cell.length_a   1.000
_cell.length_b   1.000
_cell.length_c   1.000
_cell.angle_alpha   90.00
_cell.angle_beta   90.00
_cell.angle_gamma   90.00
#
_symmetry.space_group_name_H-M   'P 1'
#
loop_
_entity.id
_entity.type
_entity.pdbx_description
1 polymer ?
#
loop_
_entity_poly.entity_id
_entity_poly.type
_entity_poly.pdbx_seq_one_letter_code
_entity_poly.pdbx_strand_id
1 'polypeptide(L)'
;VSLQDLYEALKKFKSQQKTAFIQAVQKNKSEKELMREFPLFNGKQPDTLQKFILETDKIKRGAYFQKWGFDNYISFCNKIFKPVAMETGTRKAEIRALEQEKIEARLLQYWAHILVKDGKYFLLLIPKEKMGEAKVFFARLSDQEGGEYTLYAFNSLTLRALKKLIRRNLGKEQVRLSAGDADAIALCQEVLRGRYHQLKDLDLSGFEKEIAEIANTQYENEEEFRIALEQVAYYLSERKMNEESIEYLKKNLGAILLEISSYDLERNITGESKEHTRLWSDFWNPNNKKECFSTRLNPELRIFYRPPREQKDPKKQKNRFSKDHLAVAFTIAQNAARKRMETSFAEEKDLVEQVKKFNEEVVGKFIDEKSDNLYYYGIDRGQQELATLCVVRFSKEHYEAMLEDNFIKKFSKPIPAQITAYRIKDEHMSYRKNITRDLKGNETEEILFKNPSHFIDEVENFEEVSTPCIDLTTAKLIKGKIILNGDIQTYLALKKANGKRQLFEKFAKIDDSAKIEFDDSEGRFQVKSKATEREEYQFLPYYGPEQENISPREDMRRELQAYLDKLRSSESFEEDISIEKINHLRDAITSNMVGIIAFLFTEYPGIINLE
;
A
#
# COMPACT_ATOMS: atom_id res chain seq x y z
N VAL A 1 4.27 -40.39 -16.70
CA VAL A 1 4.93 -39.23 -16.06
C VAL A 1 3.98 -38.06 -16.19
N SER A 2 3.49 -37.48 -15.08
CA SER A 2 2.58 -36.34 -15.18
C SER A 2 3.33 -35.10 -15.66
N LEU A 3 2.61 -34.12 -16.24
CA LEU A 3 3.20 -32.85 -16.67
C LEU A 3 3.85 -32.08 -15.51
N GLN A 4 3.32 -32.26 -14.29
CA GLN A 4 3.89 -31.73 -13.06
C GLN A 4 5.23 -32.39 -12.73
N ASP A 5 5.34 -33.70 -12.90
CA ASP A 5 6.60 -34.44 -12.68
C ASP A 5 7.68 -34.03 -13.68
N LEU A 6 7.30 -33.75 -14.92
CA LEU A 6 8.20 -33.31 -15.98
C LEU A 6 8.71 -31.88 -15.74
N TYR A 7 7.85 -30.97 -15.26
CA TYR A 7 8.22 -29.61 -14.88
C TYR A 7 9.14 -29.58 -13.66
N GLU A 8 8.81 -30.35 -12.62
CA GLU A 8 9.67 -30.46 -11.42
C GLU A 8 11.00 -31.15 -11.75
N ALA A 9 11.02 -32.17 -12.62
CA ALA A 9 12.26 -32.80 -13.08
C ALA A 9 13.15 -31.82 -13.86
N LEU A 10 12.58 -30.97 -14.72
CA LEU A 10 13.32 -29.95 -15.47
C LEU A 10 13.87 -28.84 -14.57
N LYS A 11 13.08 -28.39 -13.59
CA LYS A 11 13.49 -27.39 -12.61
C LYS A 11 14.60 -27.93 -11.71
N LYS A 12 14.46 -29.18 -11.25
CA LYS A 12 15.47 -29.91 -10.46
C LYS A 12 16.74 -30.15 -11.27
N PHE A 13 16.63 -30.55 -12.54
CA PHE A 13 17.78 -30.72 -13.44
C PHE A 13 18.54 -29.41 -13.66
N LYS A 14 17.86 -28.28 -13.93
CA LYS A 14 18.52 -26.95 -14.05
C LYS A 14 19.18 -26.50 -12.75
N SER A 15 18.52 -26.71 -11.62
CA SER A 15 19.06 -26.38 -10.30
C SER A 15 20.30 -27.24 -9.96
N GLN A 16 20.25 -28.54 -10.26
CA GLN A 16 21.36 -29.47 -10.05
C GLN A 16 22.55 -29.18 -10.98
N GLN A 17 22.31 -28.86 -12.25
CA GLN A 17 23.36 -28.45 -13.21
C GLN A 17 24.03 -27.14 -12.79
N LYS A 18 23.26 -26.16 -12.31
CA LYS A 18 23.80 -24.89 -11.78
C LYS A 18 24.64 -25.12 -10.52
N THR A 19 24.17 -25.98 -9.62
CA THR A 19 24.89 -26.29 -8.37
C THR A 19 26.17 -27.09 -8.65
N ALA A 20 26.11 -28.06 -9.58
CA ALA A 20 27.27 -28.86 -10.00
C ALA A 20 28.32 -28.02 -10.74
N PHE A 21 27.88 -27.07 -11.58
CA PHE A 21 28.78 -26.10 -12.23
C PHE A 21 29.49 -25.21 -11.21
N ILE A 22 28.76 -24.64 -10.24
CA ILE A 22 29.34 -23.82 -9.17
C ILE A 22 30.33 -24.63 -8.32
N GLN A 23 30.01 -25.87 -7.98
CA GLN A 23 30.92 -26.76 -7.24
C GLN A 23 32.16 -27.17 -8.06
N ALA A 24 32.01 -27.35 -9.37
CA ALA A 24 33.13 -27.66 -10.27
C ALA A 24 34.09 -26.47 -10.43
N VAL A 25 33.54 -25.24 -10.48
CA VAL A 25 34.31 -23.99 -10.46
C VAL A 25 35.04 -23.81 -9.12
N GLN A 26 34.35 -24.07 -7.99
CA GLN A 26 34.95 -23.99 -6.65
C GLN A 26 36.06 -25.03 -6.41
N LYS A 27 36.08 -26.13 -7.17
CA LYS A 27 37.15 -27.14 -7.15
C LYS A 27 38.31 -26.81 -8.10
N ASN A 28 38.39 -25.59 -8.63
CA ASN A 28 39.43 -25.12 -9.55
C ASN A 28 39.62 -26.01 -10.80
N LYS A 29 38.54 -26.63 -11.31
CA LYS A 29 38.62 -27.35 -12.59
C LYS A 29 38.99 -26.38 -13.71
N SER A 30 39.81 -26.85 -14.64
CA SER A 30 40.26 -26.02 -15.75
C SER A 30 39.10 -25.66 -16.68
N GLU A 31 39.21 -24.53 -17.38
CA GLU A 31 38.20 -24.06 -18.32
C GLU A 31 37.84 -25.13 -19.38
N LYS A 32 38.83 -25.89 -19.86
CA LYS A 32 38.57 -27.01 -20.80
C LYS A 32 37.75 -28.15 -20.19
N GLU A 33 37.93 -28.45 -18.91
CA GLU A 33 37.16 -29.49 -18.21
C GLU A 33 35.74 -29.03 -17.92
N LEU A 34 35.58 -27.77 -17.51
CA LEU A 34 34.27 -27.14 -17.32
C LEU A 34 33.50 -27.04 -18.63
N MET A 35 34.17 -26.71 -19.73
CA MET A 35 33.57 -26.64 -21.07
C MET A 35 33.14 -28.01 -21.61
N ARG A 36 33.83 -29.09 -21.22
CA ARG A 36 33.44 -30.48 -21.57
C ARG A 36 32.25 -30.96 -20.74
N GLU A 37 32.20 -30.59 -19.47
CA GLU A 37 31.13 -31.02 -18.55
C GLU A 37 29.85 -30.16 -18.68
N PHE A 38 29.94 -28.91 -19.12
CA PHE A 38 28.82 -27.95 -19.16
C PHE A 38 28.72 -27.12 -20.46
N PRO A 39 28.47 -27.76 -21.62
CA PRO A 39 28.55 -27.14 -22.95
C PRO A 39 27.49 -26.06 -23.25
N LEU A 40 26.46 -25.91 -22.41
CA LEU A 40 25.37 -24.93 -22.58
C LEU A 40 25.76 -23.49 -22.22
N PHE A 41 26.95 -23.26 -21.66
CA PHE A 41 27.40 -21.93 -21.20
C PHE A 41 28.47 -21.28 -22.12
N ASN A 42 28.68 -21.80 -23.32
CA ASN A 42 29.70 -21.29 -24.24
C ASN A 42 29.24 -20.01 -24.96
N GLY A 43 29.78 -18.86 -24.58
CA GLY A 43 29.46 -17.55 -25.17
C GLY A 43 30.70 -16.80 -25.64
N LYS A 44 31.11 -17.00 -26.90
CA LYS A 44 31.96 -16.06 -27.65
C LYS A 44 31.70 -16.18 -29.15
N GLN A 45 30.78 -15.35 -29.69
CA GLN A 45 30.87 -14.66 -31.00
C GLN A 45 29.71 -13.64 -31.08
N PRO A 46 29.97 -12.32 -30.90
CA PRO A 46 28.90 -11.31 -30.71
C PRO A 46 28.02 -11.08 -31.96
N ASP A 47 28.59 -11.09 -33.16
CA ASP A 47 27.85 -10.62 -34.36
C ASP A 47 27.14 -11.73 -35.15
N THR A 48 27.46 -12.99 -34.88
CA THR A 48 26.73 -14.14 -35.45
C THR A 48 25.53 -14.50 -34.60
N LEU A 49 25.60 -14.28 -33.28
CA LEU A 49 24.50 -14.59 -32.36
C LEU A 49 23.29 -13.67 -32.60
N GLN A 50 23.49 -12.39 -32.93
CA GLN A 50 22.37 -11.49 -33.25
C GLN A 50 21.68 -11.85 -34.56
N LYS A 51 22.44 -12.22 -35.61
CA LYS A 51 21.87 -12.74 -36.88
C LYS A 51 21.26 -14.14 -36.73
N PHE A 52 21.84 -15.00 -35.90
CA PHE A 52 21.34 -16.36 -35.66
C PHE A 52 20.11 -16.38 -34.75
N ILE A 53 20.02 -15.50 -33.73
CA ILE A 53 18.83 -15.30 -32.90
C ILE A 53 17.66 -14.76 -33.75
N LEU A 54 17.93 -13.90 -34.74
CA LEU A 54 16.88 -13.38 -35.63
C LEU A 54 16.41 -14.39 -36.68
N GLU A 55 17.28 -15.27 -37.21
CA GLU A 55 16.91 -16.18 -38.31
C GLU A 55 16.62 -17.63 -37.91
N THR A 56 17.14 -18.17 -36.80
CA THR A 56 16.98 -19.61 -36.48
C THR A 56 15.84 -19.96 -35.52
N ASP A 57 15.11 -18.98 -34.98
CA ASP A 57 14.15 -19.20 -33.90
C ASP A 57 12.72 -19.55 -34.33
N LYS A 58 12.35 -19.41 -35.62
CA LYS A 58 11.01 -19.77 -36.09
C LYS A 58 10.90 -21.24 -36.55
N ILE A 59 11.89 -21.75 -37.27
CA ILE A 59 11.81 -23.07 -37.92
C ILE A 59 12.09 -24.22 -36.93
N LYS A 60 13.05 -24.06 -36.02
CA LYS A 60 13.45 -25.14 -35.09
C LYS A 60 12.53 -25.31 -33.89
N ARG A 61 11.81 -24.25 -33.46
CA ARG A 61 10.79 -24.36 -32.40
C ARG A 61 9.62 -25.22 -32.88
N GLY A 62 9.15 -25.03 -34.12
CA GLY A 62 8.07 -25.83 -34.71
C GLY A 62 8.33 -27.33 -34.69
N ALA A 63 9.54 -27.76 -35.08
CA ALA A 63 9.92 -29.18 -35.10
C ALA A 63 9.98 -29.81 -33.68
N TYR A 64 10.35 -29.05 -32.66
CA TYR A 64 10.34 -29.52 -31.27
C TYR A 64 8.92 -29.77 -30.76
N PHE A 65 7.95 -28.94 -31.12
CA PHE A 65 6.54 -29.07 -30.71
C PHE A 65 5.79 -30.14 -31.51
N GLN A 66 6.10 -30.32 -32.80
CA GLN A 66 5.55 -31.41 -33.62
C GLN A 66 5.90 -32.79 -33.07
N LYS A 67 7.09 -32.97 -32.47
CA LYS A 67 7.50 -34.23 -31.81
C LYS A 67 6.58 -34.65 -30.65
N TRP A 68 5.84 -33.71 -30.08
CA TRP A 68 4.87 -33.95 -29.00
C TRP A 68 3.41 -33.82 -29.46
N GLY A 69 3.17 -33.80 -30.79
CA GLY A 69 1.83 -33.75 -31.37
C GLY A 69 1.22 -32.36 -31.45
N PHE A 70 2.02 -31.29 -31.37
CA PHE A 70 1.53 -29.90 -31.41
C PHE A 70 1.94 -29.20 -32.70
N ASP A 71 0.99 -28.57 -33.38
CA ASP A 71 1.19 -27.98 -34.72
C ASP A 71 2.23 -26.85 -34.74
N ASN A 72 2.28 -26.04 -33.67
CA ASN A 72 3.31 -25.02 -33.44
C ASN A 72 3.23 -24.50 -31.99
N TYR A 73 4.26 -23.74 -31.58
CA TYR A 73 4.35 -23.17 -30.23
C TYR A 73 3.16 -22.28 -29.86
N ILE A 74 2.63 -21.52 -30.82
CA ILE A 74 1.47 -20.65 -30.60
C ILE A 74 0.22 -21.49 -30.29
N SER A 75 0.01 -22.60 -31.02
CA SER A 75 -1.07 -23.56 -30.79
C SER A 75 -0.93 -24.23 -29.41
N PHE A 76 0.26 -24.66 -29.03
CA PHE A 76 0.53 -25.20 -27.69
C PHE A 76 0.25 -24.16 -26.58
N CYS A 77 0.76 -22.94 -26.74
CA CYS A 77 0.57 -21.85 -25.79
C CYS A 77 -0.91 -21.49 -25.63
N ASN A 78 -1.66 -21.39 -26.73
CA ASN A 78 -3.05 -20.92 -26.71
C ASN A 78 -4.06 -22.03 -26.40
N LYS A 79 -3.87 -23.25 -26.92
CA LYS A 79 -4.85 -24.34 -26.77
C LYS A 79 -4.63 -25.19 -25.52
N ILE A 80 -3.41 -25.21 -24.97
CA ILE A 80 -3.06 -26.10 -23.86
C ILE A 80 -2.48 -25.33 -22.67
N PHE A 81 -1.40 -24.59 -22.87
CA PHE A 81 -0.72 -23.93 -21.75
C PHE A 81 -1.58 -22.86 -21.10
N LYS A 82 -2.16 -21.94 -21.87
CA LYS A 82 -3.00 -20.85 -21.35
C LYS A 82 -4.24 -21.39 -20.61
N PRO A 83 -5.04 -22.33 -21.15
CA PRO A 83 -6.16 -22.93 -20.42
C PRO A 83 -5.73 -23.64 -19.14
N VAL A 84 -4.66 -24.43 -19.17
CA VAL A 84 -4.17 -25.18 -17.99
C VAL A 84 -3.61 -24.23 -16.93
N ALA A 85 -2.88 -23.18 -17.34
CA ALA A 85 -2.36 -22.17 -16.42
C ALA A 85 -3.50 -21.36 -15.79
N MET A 86 -4.51 -20.99 -16.57
CA MET A 86 -5.72 -20.32 -16.06
C MET A 86 -6.50 -21.20 -15.09
N GLU A 87 -6.71 -22.48 -15.42
CA GLU A 87 -7.43 -23.40 -14.54
C GLU A 87 -6.62 -23.71 -13.27
N THR A 88 -5.31 -23.87 -13.38
CA THR A 88 -4.42 -24.06 -12.21
C THR A 88 -4.38 -22.82 -11.33
N GLY A 89 -4.32 -21.62 -11.92
CA GLY A 89 -4.42 -20.35 -11.22
C GLY A 89 -5.76 -20.20 -10.49
N THR A 90 -6.86 -20.54 -11.18
CA THR A 90 -8.22 -20.54 -10.60
C THR A 90 -8.32 -21.51 -9.42
N ARG A 91 -7.85 -22.76 -9.57
CA ARG A 91 -7.86 -23.74 -8.48
C ARG A 91 -6.98 -23.34 -7.31
N LYS A 92 -5.80 -22.74 -7.54
CA LYS A 92 -4.95 -22.22 -6.46
C LYS A 92 -5.61 -21.04 -5.74
N ALA A 93 -6.30 -20.17 -6.46
CA ALA A 93 -7.07 -19.08 -5.86
C ALA A 93 -8.26 -19.63 -5.05
N GLU A 94 -8.97 -20.63 -5.55
CA GLU A 94 -10.05 -21.34 -4.83
C GLU A 94 -9.52 -22.02 -3.56
N ILE A 95 -8.38 -22.72 -3.62
CA ILE A 95 -7.74 -23.35 -2.45
C ILE A 95 -7.32 -22.29 -1.43
N ARG A 96 -6.64 -21.22 -1.86
CA ARG A 96 -6.26 -20.13 -0.95
C ARG A 96 -7.46 -19.44 -0.33
N ALA A 97 -8.54 -19.24 -1.10
CA ALA A 97 -9.79 -18.69 -0.57
C ALA A 97 -10.42 -19.65 0.45
N LEU A 98 -10.41 -20.96 0.22
CA LEU A 98 -10.89 -21.96 1.18
C LEU A 98 -10.00 -22.07 2.42
N GLU A 99 -8.69 -21.93 2.27
CA GLU A 99 -7.74 -21.88 3.38
C GLU A 99 -7.90 -20.61 4.21
N GLN A 100 -8.08 -19.46 3.56
CA GLN A 100 -8.41 -18.18 4.16
C GLN A 100 -9.76 -18.27 4.89
N GLU A 101 -10.82 -18.75 4.23
CA GLU A 101 -12.15 -18.98 4.83
C GLU A 101 -12.05 -19.96 6.01
N LYS A 102 -11.19 -20.98 5.95
CA LYS A 102 -10.95 -21.94 7.05
C LYS A 102 -10.16 -21.34 8.22
N ILE A 103 -9.20 -20.46 7.93
CA ILE A 103 -8.44 -19.71 8.95
C ILE A 103 -9.36 -18.67 9.61
N GLU A 104 -10.14 -17.94 8.84
CA GLU A 104 -11.12 -16.95 9.32
C GLU A 104 -12.28 -17.61 10.08
N ALA A 105 -12.76 -18.77 9.63
CA ALA A 105 -13.74 -19.57 10.36
C ALA A 105 -13.20 -20.12 11.68
N ARG A 106 -11.88 -20.38 11.78
CA ARG A 106 -11.20 -20.77 13.02
C ARG A 106 -10.95 -19.58 13.97
N LEU A 107 -10.86 -18.35 13.45
CA LEU A 107 -10.54 -17.14 14.23
C LEU A 107 -11.78 -16.47 14.85
N LEU A 108 -12.97 -16.61 14.26
CA LEU A 108 -14.20 -16.07 14.81
C LEU A 108 -14.90 -17.13 15.68
N GLN A 109 -14.46 -17.32 16.93
CA GLN A 109 -15.24 -18.06 17.93
C GLN A 109 -16.49 -17.27 18.38
N TYR A 110 -16.58 -16.00 18.01
CA TYR A 110 -17.66 -15.11 18.38
C TYR A 110 -18.44 -14.62 17.17
N TRP A 111 -19.73 -14.41 17.36
CA TRP A 111 -20.66 -13.66 16.53
C TRP A 111 -20.71 -12.23 17.06
N ALA A 112 -20.42 -11.26 16.21
CA ALA A 112 -20.23 -9.88 16.63
C ALA A 112 -21.38 -8.97 16.21
N HIS A 113 -21.71 -8.02 17.08
CA HIS A 113 -22.66 -6.94 16.83
C HIS A 113 -22.12 -5.60 17.29
N ILE A 114 -22.68 -4.52 16.76
CA ILE A 114 -22.39 -3.17 17.22
C ILE A 114 -23.55 -2.69 18.09
N LEU A 115 -23.23 -2.15 19.27
CA LEU A 115 -24.16 -1.47 20.15
C LEU A 115 -23.79 0.00 20.23
N VAL A 116 -24.80 0.87 20.35
CA VAL A 116 -24.61 2.30 20.60
C VAL A 116 -25.37 2.73 21.85
N LYS A 117 -24.70 3.45 22.75
CA LYS A 117 -25.28 4.09 23.94
C LYS A 117 -24.64 5.45 24.13
N ASP A 118 -25.46 6.50 24.27
CA ASP A 118 -25.02 7.88 24.51
C ASP A 118 -23.93 8.38 23.54
N GLY A 119 -24.04 8.02 22.25
CA GLY A 119 -23.06 8.39 21.22
C GLY A 119 -21.76 7.59 21.24
N LYS A 120 -21.61 6.62 22.14
CA LYS A 120 -20.49 5.69 22.20
C LYS A 120 -20.82 4.38 21.51
N TYR A 121 -19.80 3.78 20.91
CA TYR A 121 -19.90 2.52 20.17
C TYR A 121 -19.28 1.38 20.97
N PHE A 122 -19.92 0.22 20.92
CA PHE A 122 -19.47 -0.98 21.60
C PHE A 122 -19.52 -2.18 20.66
N LEU A 123 -18.55 -3.08 20.80
CA LEU A 123 -18.52 -4.38 20.15
C LEU A 123 -19.06 -5.43 21.12
N LEU A 124 -20.19 -6.02 20.76
CA LEU A 124 -20.79 -7.15 21.47
C LEU A 124 -20.35 -8.45 20.79
N LEU A 125 -19.69 -9.33 21.54
CA LEU A 125 -19.17 -10.60 21.06
C LEU A 125 -19.89 -11.74 21.76
N ILE A 126 -20.67 -12.52 21.02
CA ILE A 126 -21.44 -13.67 21.52
C ILE A 126 -20.75 -14.95 21.05
N PRO A 127 -20.40 -15.91 21.91
CA PRO A 127 -19.85 -17.19 21.48
C PRO A 127 -20.72 -17.84 20.39
N LYS A 128 -20.12 -18.32 19.30
CA LYS A 128 -20.87 -18.84 18.14
C LYS A 128 -21.74 -20.03 18.51
N GLU A 129 -21.32 -20.86 19.46
CA GLU A 129 -22.15 -21.95 19.99
C GLU A 129 -23.48 -21.46 20.60
N LYS A 130 -23.55 -20.20 21.04
CA LYS A 130 -24.74 -19.54 21.59
C LYS A 130 -25.51 -18.70 20.58
N MET A 131 -25.09 -18.67 19.31
CA MET A 131 -25.73 -17.86 18.26
C MET A 131 -27.23 -18.20 18.11
N GLY A 132 -27.62 -19.47 18.17
CA GLY A 132 -29.03 -19.88 18.05
C GLY A 132 -29.91 -19.31 19.17
N GLU A 133 -29.45 -19.44 20.42
CA GLU A 133 -30.11 -18.88 21.60
C GLU A 133 -30.18 -17.34 21.52
N ALA A 134 -29.09 -16.69 21.09
CA ALA A 134 -29.04 -15.25 20.89
C ALA A 134 -30.01 -14.77 19.81
N LYS A 135 -30.15 -15.47 18.68
CA LYS A 135 -31.12 -15.13 17.64
C LYS A 135 -32.56 -15.17 18.15
N VAL A 136 -32.91 -16.20 18.93
CA VAL A 136 -34.24 -16.31 19.56
C VAL A 136 -34.46 -15.18 20.55
N PHE A 137 -33.43 -14.84 21.34
CA PHE A 137 -33.48 -13.70 22.25
C PHE A 137 -33.70 -12.39 21.51
N PHE A 138 -32.90 -12.09 20.47
CA PHE A 138 -33.05 -10.88 19.68
C PHE A 138 -34.40 -10.78 19.00
N ALA A 139 -34.93 -11.88 18.48
CA ALA A 139 -36.26 -11.92 17.85
C ALA A 139 -37.41 -11.57 18.81
N ARG A 140 -37.21 -11.76 20.13
CA ARG A 140 -38.21 -11.43 21.16
C ARG A 140 -38.12 -9.98 21.66
N LEU A 141 -37.02 -9.29 21.38
CA LEU A 141 -36.93 -7.85 21.68
C LEU A 141 -37.99 -7.14 20.84
N SER A 142 -38.97 -6.53 21.51
CA SER A 142 -40.04 -5.79 20.84
C SER A 142 -39.53 -4.41 20.39
N ASP A 143 -40.03 -3.92 19.25
CA ASP A 143 -39.69 -2.58 18.74
C ASP A 143 -40.16 -1.43 19.66
N GLN A 144 -40.90 -1.74 20.74
CA GLN A 144 -41.52 -0.78 21.66
C GLN A 144 -40.85 -0.67 23.02
N GLU A 145 -39.79 -1.43 23.31
CA GLU A 145 -39.08 -1.30 24.59
C GLU A 145 -38.10 -0.12 24.56
N GLY A 146 -38.37 0.88 25.40
CA GLY A 146 -37.41 1.93 25.72
C GLY A 146 -36.13 1.30 26.25
N GLY A 147 -35.01 1.57 25.58
CA GLY A 147 -33.71 1.00 25.91
C GLY A 147 -32.60 2.01 25.66
N GLU A 148 -31.63 2.05 26.57
CA GLU A 148 -30.46 2.94 26.50
C GLU A 148 -29.47 2.49 25.41
N TYR A 149 -29.51 1.22 25.03
CA TYR A 149 -28.67 0.66 23.98
C TYR A 149 -29.44 0.49 22.68
N THR A 150 -28.76 0.72 21.57
CA THR A 150 -29.25 0.41 20.21
C THR A 150 -28.34 -0.65 19.61
N LEU A 151 -28.88 -1.86 19.40
CA LEU A 151 -28.23 -2.96 18.71
C LEU A 151 -28.39 -2.78 17.21
N TYR A 152 -27.27 -2.82 16.50
CA TYR A 152 -27.21 -2.77 15.06
C TYR A 152 -26.86 -4.14 14.49
N ALA A 153 -27.64 -4.58 13.50
CA ALA A 153 -27.33 -5.75 12.69
C ALA A 153 -27.42 -5.42 11.20
N PHE A 154 -26.42 -5.89 10.46
CA PHE A 154 -26.20 -5.57 9.05
C PHE A 154 -26.68 -6.72 8.17
N ASN A 155 -27.59 -6.43 7.26
CA ASN A 155 -27.99 -7.33 6.19
C ASN A 155 -27.51 -6.76 4.86
N SER A 156 -26.82 -7.58 4.06
CA SER A 156 -26.34 -7.13 2.76
C SER A 156 -26.31 -8.27 1.75
N LEU A 157 -26.68 -7.98 0.50
CA LEU A 157 -26.57 -8.90 -0.61
C LEU A 157 -25.90 -8.20 -1.80
N THR A 158 -24.79 -8.76 -2.27
CA THR A 158 -24.10 -8.29 -3.50
C THR A 158 -24.45 -9.19 -4.67
N LEU A 159 -24.35 -8.68 -5.90
CA LEU A 159 -24.56 -9.51 -7.09
C LEU A 159 -23.58 -10.71 -7.12
N ARG A 160 -22.34 -10.48 -6.68
CA ARG A 160 -21.33 -11.53 -6.56
C ARG A 160 -21.75 -12.61 -5.55
N ALA A 161 -22.27 -12.22 -4.39
CA ALA A 161 -22.76 -13.18 -3.40
C ALA A 161 -23.95 -13.99 -3.92
N LEU A 162 -24.90 -13.31 -4.59
CA LEU A 162 -26.04 -13.96 -5.25
C LEU A 162 -25.58 -14.99 -6.29
N LYS A 163 -24.67 -14.61 -7.20
CA LYS A 163 -24.08 -15.53 -8.19
C LYS A 163 -23.33 -16.70 -7.53
N LYS A 164 -22.62 -16.49 -6.42
CA LYS A 164 -21.95 -17.56 -5.66
C LYS A 164 -22.97 -18.54 -5.09
N LEU A 165 -24.08 -18.04 -4.53
CA LEU A 165 -25.19 -18.85 -4.01
C LEU A 165 -25.88 -19.67 -5.11
N ILE A 166 -26.18 -19.04 -6.24
CA ILE A 166 -26.75 -19.70 -7.43
C ILE A 166 -25.83 -20.83 -7.88
N ARG A 167 -24.55 -20.54 -8.13
CA ARG A 167 -23.57 -21.53 -8.59
C ARG A 167 -23.42 -22.71 -7.64
N ARG A 168 -23.49 -22.45 -6.32
CA ARG A 168 -23.36 -23.48 -5.28
C ARG A 168 -24.56 -24.41 -5.23
N ASN A 169 -25.77 -23.87 -5.32
CA ASN A 169 -27.01 -24.62 -5.05
C ASN A 169 -27.69 -25.16 -6.31
N LEU A 170 -27.50 -24.48 -7.45
CA LEU A 170 -28.13 -24.82 -8.73
C LEU A 170 -27.16 -25.47 -9.74
N GLY A 171 -25.86 -25.46 -9.44
CA GLY A 171 -24.82 -26.13 -10.24
C GLY A 171 -24.26 -25.29 -11.40
N LYS A 172 -23.11 -25.73 -11.95
CA LYS A 172 -22.39 -25.00 -13.00
C LYS A 172 -23.10 -24.99 -14.36
N GLU A 173 -23.94 -25.99 -14.65
CA GLU A 173 -24.65 -26.12 -15.92
C GLU A 173 -25.69 -25.00 -16.13
N GLN A 174 -26.47 -24.66 -15.10
CA GLN A 174 -27.44 -23.56 -15.18
C GLN A 174 -26.78 -22.17 -15.32
N VAL A 175 -25.59 -21.99 -14.72
CA VAL A 175 -24.78 -20.76 -14.86
C VAL A 175 -24.09 -20.67 -16.24
N ARG A 176 -23.87 -21.80 -16.91
CA ARG A 176 -23.30 -21.84 -18.27
C ARG A 176 -24.36 -21.64 -19.35
N LEU A 177 -25.62 -21.95 -19.06
CA LEU A 177 -26.75 -21.75 -19.97
C LEU A 177 -27.14 -20.28 -20.12
N SER A 178 -26.78 -19.42 -19.16
CA SER A 178 -26.83 -17.96 -19.33
C SER A 178 -25.60 -17.50 -20.13
N ALA A 179 -25.70 -17.56 -21.46
CA ALA A 179 -24.60 -17.26 -22.38
C ALA A 179 -24.40 -15.75 -22.65
N GLY A 180 -25.29 -14.89 -22.09
CA GLY A 180 -25.19 -13.42 -22.14
C GLY A 180 -25.80 -12.75 -20.91
N ASP A 181 -25.54 -11.44 -20.79
CA ASP A 181 -25.96 -10.62 -19.64
C ASP A 181 -27.47 -10.72 -19.35
N ALA A 182 -28.30 -10.70 -20.39
CA ALA A 182 -29.76 -10.78 -20.25
C ALA A 182 -30.24 -12.07 -19.55
N ASP A 183 -29.67 -13.22 -19.92
CA ASP A 183 -30.02 -14.50 -19.31
C ASP A 183 -29.51 -14.59 -17.86
N ALA A 184 -28.33 -14.02 -17.59
CA ALA A 184 -27.75 -13.98 -16.25
C ALA A 184 -28.57 -13.08 -15.31
N ILE A 185 -29.05 -11.93 -15.80
CA ILE A 185 -29.96 -11.04 -15.07
C ILE A 185 -31.28 -11.76 -14.80
N ALA A 186 -31.88 -12.38 -15.83
CA ALA A 186 -33.14 -13.10 -15.69
C ALA A 186 -33.06 -14.20 -14.63
N LEU A 187 -31.99 -15.00 -14.63
CA LEU A 187 -31.76 -16.03 -13.61
C LEU A 187 -31.66 -15.42 -12.20
N CYS A 188 -30.92 -14.33 -12.04
CA CYS A 188 -30.83 -13.64 -10.75
C CYS A 188 -32.19 -13.13 -10.29
N GLN A 189 -32.98 -12.54 -11.18
CA GLN A 189 -34.32 -12.04 -10.88
C GLN A 189 -35.28 -13.17 -10.47
N GLU A 190 -35.24 -14.33 -11.14
CA GLU A 190 -36.05 -15.48 -10.73
C GLU A 190 -35.72 -16.01 -9.34
N VAL A 191 -34.44 -15.98 -8.97
CA VAL A 191 -33.97 -16.33 -7.63
C VAL A 191 -34.48 -15.33 -6.60
N LEU A 192 -34.40 -14.03 -6.89
CA LEU A 192 -34.95 -12.97 -6.03
C LEU A 192 -36.48 -13.06 -5.89
N ARG A 193 -37.19 -13.55 -6.90
CA ARG A 193 -38.63 -13.87 -6.84
C ARG A 193 -38.96 -15.15 -6.05
N GLY A 194 -37.94 -15.87 -5.55
CA GLY A 194 -38.13 -17.10 -4.76
C GLY A 194 -38.57 -18.32 -5.57
N ARG A 195 -38.35 -18.35 -6.89
CA ARG A 195 -38.76 -19.49 -7.75
C ARG A 195 -37.95 -20.77 -7.51
N TYR A 196 -36.78 -20.66 -6.88
CA TYR A 196 -35.87 -21.79 -6.64
C TYR A 196 -35.92 -22.25 -5.19
N HIS A 197 -36.45 -23.47 -4.98
CA HIS A 197 -36.66 -23.99 -3.63
C HIS A 197 -35.36 -24.24 -2.85
N GLN A 198 -34.25 -24.50 -3.56
CA GLN A 198 -32.92 -24.70 -2.99
C GLN A 198 -32.31 -23.42 -2.40
N LEU A 199 -32.92 -22.26 -2.67
CA LEU A 199 -32.46 -20.95 -2.22
C LEU A 199 -33.52 -20.24 -1.35
N LYS A 200 -34.49 -20.97 -0.80
CA LYS A 200 -35.56 -20.45 0.06
C LYS A 200 -35.07 -19.75 1.33
N ASP A 201 -33.87 -20.09 1.78
CA ASP A 201 -33.27 -19.51 3.00
C ASP A 201 -32.48 -18.22 2.72
N LEU A 202 -32.64 -17.61 1.55
CA LEU A 202 -32.08 -16.30 1.26
C LEU A 202 -32.77 -15.26 2.16
N ASP A 203 -32.03 -14.76 3.14
CA ASP A 203 -32.51 -13.71 4.03
C ASP A 203 -32.52 -12.36 3.29
N LEU A 204 -33.73 -11.91 2.95
CA LEU A 204 -33.98 -10.60 2.33
C LEU A 204 -34.53 -9.58 3.34
N SER A 205 -34.43 -9.88 4.64
CA SER A 205 -35.06 -9.05 5.67
C SER A 205 -34.51 -7.62 5.68
N GLY A 206 -35.43 -6.67 5.56
CA GLY A 206 -35.14 -5.23 5.58
C GLY A 206 -35.09 -4.56 4.21
N PHE A 207 -35.19 -5.31 3.11
CA PHE A 207 -35.26 -4.76 1.74
C PHE A 207 -36.15 -5.60 0.82
N GLU A 208 -37.13 -6.32 1.35
CA GLU A 208 -37.98 -7.25 0.60
C GLU A 208 -38.78 -6.55 -0.51
N LYS A 209 -39.30 -5.36 -0.23
CA LYS A 209 -40.13 -4.59 -1.17
C LYS A 209 -39.30 -4.07 -2.33
N GLU A 210 -38.16 -3.47 -2.01
CA GLU A 210 -37.21 -2.92 -2.96
C GLU A 210 -36.63 -4.04 -3.84
N ILE A 211 -36.26 -5.18 -3.25
CA ILE A 211 -35.82 -6.35 -4.02
C ILE A 211 -36.91 -6.88 -4.95
N ALA A 212 -38.18 -6.88 -4.52
CA ALA A 212 -39.28 -7.27 -5.40
C ALA A 212 -39.43 -6.33 -6.61
N GLU A 213 -39.18 -5.03 -6.43
CA GLU A 213 -39.14 -4.06 -7.53
C GLU A 213 -37.97 -4.33 -8.48
N ILE A 214 -36.74 -4.47 -7.94
CA ILE A 214 -35.55 -4.83 -8.72
C ILE A 214 -35.75 -6.15 -9.49
N ALA A 215 -36.41 -7.12 -8.87
CA ALA A 215 -36.69 -8.39 -9.51
C ALA A 215 -37.70 -8.27 -10.67
N ASN A 216 -38.50 -7.21 -10.77
CA ASN A 216 -39.52 -7.03 -11.82
C ASN A 216 -39.17 -5.95 -12.86
N THR A 217 -38.09 -5.20 -12.65
CA THR A 217 -37.58 -4.18 -13.58
C THR A 217 -36.77 -4.80 -14.72
N GLN A 218 -36.82 -4.20 -15.90
CA GLN A 218 -35.96 -4.57 -17.04
C GLN A 218 -34.66 -3.78 -16.97
N TYR A 219 -33.52 -4.43 -17.27
CA TYR A 219 -32.20 -3.81 -17.25
C TYR A 219 -31.49 -4.06 -18.58
N GLU A 220 -30.76 -3.07 -19.09
CA GLU A 220 -30.09 -3.19 -20.39
C GLU A 220 -28.82 -4.06 -20.30
N ASN A 221 -28.15 -4.04 -19.15
CA ASN A 221 -26.89 -4.73 -18.91
C ASN A 221 -26.72 -5.13 -17.44
N GLU A 222 -25.73 -5.99 -17.17
CA GLU A 222 -25.49 -6.52 -15.82
C GLU A 222 -25.05 -5.42 -14.83
N GLU A 223 -24.34 -4.40 -15.30
CA GLU A 223 -23.83 -3.33 -14.44
C GLU A 223 -24.97 -2.46 -13.88
N GLU A 224 -25.97 -2.14 -14.71
CA GLU A 224 -27.20 -1.46 -14.26
C GLU A 224 -27.95 -2.29 -13.22
N PHE A 225 -28.12 -3.59 -13.50
CA PHE A 225 -28.75 -4.51 -12.54
C PHE A 225 -27.97 -4.59 -11.23
N ARG A 226 -26.63 -4.69 -11.29
CA ARG A 226 -25.74 -4.71 -10.12
C ARG A 226 -25.91 -3.45 -9.29
N ILE A 227 -25.86 -2.27 -9.91
CA ILE A 227 -25.98 -0.99 -9.23
C ILE A 227 -27.33 -0.90 -8.52
N ALA A 228 -28.42 -1.21 -9.24
CA ALA A 228 -29.77 -1.13 -8.68
C ALA A 228 -29.97 -2.12 -7.52
N LEU A 229 -29.49 -3.36 -7.66
CA LEU A 229 -29.51 -4.36 -6.60
C LEU A 229 -28.69 -3.90 -5.38
N GLU A 230 -27.43 -3.52 -5.58
CA GLU A 230 -26.53 -3.22 -4.47
C GLU A 230 -26.90 -1.93 -3.74
N GLN A 231 -27.58 -0.97 -4.39
CA GLN A 231 -28.09 0.25 -3.74
C GLN A 231 -29.15 -0.06 -2.68
N VAL A 232 -30.03 -1.03 -2.94
CA VAL A 232 -31.13 -1.38 -2.02
C VAL A 232 -30.75 -2.50 -1.05
N ALA A 233 -29.84 -3.38 -1.46
CA ALA A 233 -29.46 -4.58 -0.72
C ALA A 233 -28.38 -4.34 0.34
N TYR A 234 -28.48 -3.24 1.08
CA TYR A 234 -27.69 -2.96 2.27
C TYR A 234 -28.58 -2.30 3.33
N TYR A 235 -28.95 -3.06 4.35
CA TYR A 235 -29.86 -2.64 5.38
C TYR A 235 -29.23 -2.73 6.77
N LEU A 236 -29.44 -1.66 7.52
CA LEU A 236 -29.05 -1.53 8.91
C LEU A 236 -30.31 -1.67 9.77
N SER A 237 -30.46 -2.84 10.41
CA SER A 237 -31.53 -3.09 11.37
C SER A 237 -31.15 -2.56 12.74
N GLU A 238 -32.12 -1.96 13.43
CA GLU A 238 -31.93 -1.33 14.74
C GLU A 238 -32.89 -1.98 15.74
N ARG A 239 -32.38 -2.39 16.91
CA ARG A 239 -33.20 -2.91 18.00
C ARG A 239 -32.80 -2.24 19.30
N LYS A 240 -33.78 -1.79 20.10
CA LYS A 240 -33.50 -1.19 21.41
C LYS A 240 -33.28 -2.28 22.45
N MET A 241 -32.39 -2.01 23.40
CA MET A 241 -32.04 -2.90 24.49
C MET A 241 -31.86 -2.13 25.78
N ASN A 242 -32.38 -2.67 26.88
CA ASN A 242 -32.15 -2.16 28.23
C ASN A 242 -30.92 -2.84 28.87
N GLU A 243 -30.46 -2.31 30.01
CA GLU A 243 -29.31 -2.86 30.74
C GLU A 243 -29.55 -4.32 31.18
N GLU A 244 -30.78 -4.69 31.54
CA GLU A 244 -31.15 -6.07 31.91
C GLU A 244 -30.89 -7.05 30.77
N SER A 245 -31.19 -6.66 29.54
CA SER A 245 -30.92 -7.44 28.34
C SER A 245 -29.43 -7.62 28.11
N ILE A 246 -28.63 -6.58 28.34
CA ILE A 246 -27.17 -6.65 28.24
C ILE A 246 -26.59 -7.59 29.31
N GLU A 247 -27.08 -7.51 30.54
CA GLU A 247 -26.66 -8.39 31.62
C GLU A 247 -27.09 -9.85 31.38
N TYR A 248 -28.26 -10.08 30.79
CA TYR A 248 -28.67 -11.41 30.34
C TYR A 248 -27.68 -11.99 29.34
N LEU A 249 -27.27 -11.22 28.32
CA LEU A 249 -26.31 -11.66 27.32
C LEU A 249 -24.96 -12.01 27.95
N LYS A 250 -24.44 -11.17 28.86
CA LYS A 250 -23.15 -11.43 29.54
C LYS A 250 -23.21 -12.69 30.40
N LYS A 251 -24.24 -12.83 31.25
CA LYS A 251 -24.32 -13.91 32.24
C LYS A 251 -24.75 -15.24 31.64
N ASN A 252 -25.76 -15.24 30.77
CA ASN A 252 -26.37 -16.47 30.27
C ASN A 252 -25.78 -16.92 28.93
N LEU A 253 -25.35 -15.99 28.09
CA LEU A 253 -24.77 -16.31 26.78
C LEU A 253 -23.25 -16.15 26.74
N GLY A 254 -22.60 -15.74 27.84
CA GLY A 254 -21.16 -15.53 27.90
C GLY A 254 -20.69 -14.40 26.98
N ALA A 255 -21.57 -13.43 26.69
CA ALA A 255 -21.24 -12.34 25.79
C ALA A 255 -20.20 -11.38 26.40
N ILE A 256 -19.28 -10.91 25.56
CA ILE A 256 -18.26 -9.94 25.93
C ILE A 256 -18.65 -8.60 25.31
N LEU A 257 -18.61 -7.53 26.10
CA LEU A 257 -18.88 -6.17 25.65
C LEU A 257 -17.60 -5.34 25.75
N LEU A 258 -17.15 -4.76 24.64
CA LEU A 258 -15.94 -3.95 24.56
C LEU A 258 -16.29 -2.57 23.99
N GLU A 259 -15.84 -1.48 24.62
CA GLU A 259 -15.96 -0.13 24.05
C GLU A 259 -15.04 0.00 22.83
N ILE A 260 -15.57 0.54 21.73
CA ILE A 260 -14.80 0.89 20.54
C ILE A 260 -14.31 2.31 20.74
N SER A 261 -13.02 2.48 21.02
CA SER A 261 -12.42 3.79 21.24
C SER A 261 -11.25 4.07 20.30
N SER A 262 -11.03 5.37 20.09
CA SER A 262 -9.84 5.92 19.44
C SER A 262 -9.48 7.22 20.15
N TYR A 263 -8.28 7.75 19.90
CA TYR A 263 -7.87 9.03 20.47
C TYR A 263 -8.87 10.17 20.16
N ASP A 264 -9.48 10.14 18.97
CA ASP A 264 -10.44 11.16 18.52
C ASP A 264 -11.85 10.92 19.08
N LEU A 265 -12.20 9.68 19.42
CA LEU A 265 -13.50 9.34 20.02
C LEU A 265 -13.53 9.58 21.55
N GLU A 266 -12.38 9.45 22.22
CA GLU A 266 -12.28 9.64 23.68
C GLU A 266 -12.21 11.10 24.10
N ARG A 267 -11.59 11.93 23.26
CA ARG A 267 -11.45 13.37 23.49
C ARG A 267 -12.40 14.04 22.53
N ASN A 268 -13.37 14.82 23.01
CA ASN A 268 -14.18 15.70 22.16
C ASN A 268 -13.27 16.76 21.53
N ILE A 269 -12.47 16.39 20.52
CA ILE A 269 -11.45 17.24 19.94
C ILE A 269 -12.14 18.40 19.21
N THR A 270 -11.77 19.62 19.56
CA THR A 270 -12.25 20.85 18.91
C THR A 270 -11.54 21.17 17.59
N GLY A 271 -10.69 20.27 17.09
CA GLY A 271 -9.89 20.39 15.87
C GLY A 271 -10.28 19.34 14.83
N GLU A 272 -9.60 19.34 13.67
CA GLU A 272 -9.89 18.39 12.59
C GLU A 272 -9.65 16.95 13.04
N SER A 273 -10.69 16.11 12.96
CA SER A 273 -10.58 14.68 13.25
C SER A 273 -9.72 13.99 12.20
N LYS A 274 -9.09 12.87 12.55
CA LYS A 274 -8.36 12.06 11.57
C LYS A 274 -9.31 11.50 10.52
N GLU A 275 -8.78 11.25 9.33
CA GLU A 275 -9.55 10.75 8.18
C GLU A 275 -10.35 9.49 8.51
N HIS A 276 -9.74 8.50 9.16
CA HIS A 276 -10.45 7.27 9.54
C HIS A 276 -11.59 7.51 10.55
N THR A 277 -11.48 8.52 11.40
CA THR A 277 -12.56 8.92 12.32
C THR A 277 -13.69 9.60 11.54
N ARG A 278 -13.37 10.38 10.50
CA ARG A 278 -14.39 10.95 9.58
C ARG A 278 -15.14 9.84 8.88
N LEU A 279 -14.45 8.87 8.26
CA LEU A 279 -15.07 7.73 7.58
C LEU A 279 -15.98 6.91 8.49
N TRP A 280 -15.54 6.68 9.74
CA TRP A 280 -16.38 6.04 10.75
C TRP A 280 -17.65 6.85 11.02
N SER A 281 -17.51 8.17 11.17
CA SER A 281 -18.63 9.08 11.46
C SER A 281 -19.58 9.22 10.26
N ASP A 282 -19.06 9.25 9.04
CA ASP A 282 -19.81 9.30 7.78
C ASP A 282 -20.70 8.08 7.62
N PHE A 283 -20.21 6.89 8.02
CA PHE A 283 -21.03 5.68 8.00
C PHE A 283 -22.31 5.84 8.84
N TRP A 284 -22.18 6.38 10.06
CA TRP A 284 -23.28 6.59 11.01
C TRP A 284 -24.12 7.84 10.72
N ASN A 285 -23.73 8.66 9.75
CA ASN A 285 -24.45 9.87 9.41
C ASN A 285 -25.84 9.50 8.82
N PRO A 286 -26.94 10.09 9.33
CA PRO A 286 -28.28 9.85 8.78
C PRO A 286 -28.41 10.13 7.27
N ASN A 287 -27.58 11.04 6.73
CA ASN A 287 -27.56 11.32 5.29
C ASN A 287 -26.96 10.17 4.48
N ASN A 288 -26.03 9.38 5.03
CA ASN A 288 -25.46 8.22 4.34
C ASN A 288 -26.54 7.18 4.01
N LYS A 289 -27.51 6.98 4.92
CA LYS A 289 -28.69 6.11 4.67
C LYS A 289 -29.55 6.63 3.50
N LYS A 290 -29.71 7.96 3.37
CA LYS A 290 -30.44 8.58 2.26
C LYS A 290 -29.72 8.42 0.93
N GLU A 291 -28.40 8.31 0.94
CA GLU A 291 -27.57 8.06 -0.23
C GLU A 291 -27.34 6.56 -0.52
N CYS A 292 -28.25 5.69 -0.06
CA CYS A 292 -28.17 4.24 -0.26
C CYS A 292 -26.88 3.61 0.30
N PHE A 293 -26.39 4.17 1.42
CA PHE A 293 -25.13 3.82 2.07
C PHE A 293 -23.96 3.86 1.07
N SER A 294 -23.60 5.06 0.61
CA SER A 294 -22.43 5.29 -0.23
C SER A 294 -21.13 4.92 0.52
N THR A 295 -21.14 5.07 1.84
CA THR A 295 -20.12 4.53 2.76
C THR A 295 -20.71 3.32 3.48
N ARG A 296 -20.06 2.14 3.37
CA ARG A 296 -20.53 0.88 3.96
C ARG A 296 -19.52 0.28 4.90
N LEU A 297 -19.99 -0.18 6.05
CA LEU A 297 -19.23 -1.09 6.90
C LEU A 297 -19.35 -2.51 6.35
N ASN A 298 -18.22 -3.13 6.02
CA ASN A 298 -18.19 -4.53 5.59
C ASN A 298 -18.29 -5.45 6.82
N PRO A 299 -18.90 -6.64 6.67
CA PRO A 299 -19.07 -7.59 7.77
C PRO A 299 -17.76 -8.23 8.26
N GLU A 300 -16.67 -8.07 7.50
CA GLU A 300 -15.35 -8.56 7.87
C GLU A 300 -14.73 -7.71 8.97
N LEU A 301 -14.69 -8.25 10.18
CA LEU A 301 -14.00 -7.66 11.33
C LEU A 301 -12.81 -8.52 11.74
N ARG A 302 -11.76 -7.87 12.24
CA ARG A 302 -10.61 -8.55 12.83
C ARG A 302 -10.33 -7.98 14.21
N ILE A 303 -10.18 -8.87 15.19
CA ILE A 303 -9.80 -8.50 16.55
C ILE A 303 -8.38 -9.02 16.78
N PHE A 304 -7.52 -8.12 17.23
CA PHE A 304 -6.13 -8.42 17.55
C PHE A 304 -5.94 -8.25 19.05
N TYR A 305 -5.26 -9.22 19.64
CA TYR A 305 -4.75 -9.09 20.99
C TYR A 305 -3.23 -8.88 20.91
N ARG A 306 -2.75 -7.89 21.66
CA ARG A 306 -1.32 -7.64 21.84
C ARG A 306 -1.00 -7.66 23.33
N PRO A 307 -0.15 -8.58 23.79
CA PRO A 307 0.34 -8.57 25.17
C PRO A 307 1.23 -7.33 25.42
N PRO A 308 1.45 -6.95 26.68
CA PRO A 308 2.39 -5.90 27.04
C PRO A 308 3.80 -6.25 26.56
N ARG A 309 4.54 -5.24 26.09
CA ARG A 309 5.97 -5.39 25.79
C ARG A 309 6.78 -5.01 27.02
N GLU A 310 7.78 -5.83 27.36
CA GLU A 310 8.77 -5.47 28.38
C GLU A 310 9.49 -4.17 27.99
N GLN A 311 9.43 -3.18 28.87
CA GLN A 311 10.11 -1.90 28.67
C GLN A 311 11.29 -1.80 29.63
N LYS A 312 12.49 -1.61 29.07
CA LYS A 312 13.73 -1.41 29.85
C LYS A 312 13.76 -0.08 30.60
N ASP A 313 12.93 0.90 30.23
CA ASP A 313 12.94 2.26 30.80
C ASP A 313 11.63 2.57 31.57
N PRO A 314 11.67 2.63 32.92
CA PRO A 314 10.49 2.87 33.76
C PRO A 314 9.87 4.26 33.57
N LYS A 315 10.58 5.25 33.01
CA LYS A 315 10.01 6.59 32.74
C LYS A 315 9.06 6.62 31.53
N LYS A 316 9.03 5.57 30.71
CA LYS A 316 8.14 5.44 29.53
C LYS A 316 6.85 4.65 29.81
N GLN A 317 6.55 4.33 31.07
CA GLN A 317 5.40 3.51 31.49
C GLN A 317 4.02 3.99 31.00
N LYS A 318 3.85 5.27 30.63
CA LYS A 318 2.61 5.80 30.02
C LYS A 318 2.38 5.39 28.56
N ASN A 319 3.29 4.63 27.96
CA ASN A 319 3.19 4.23 26.56
C ASN A 319 2.15 3.11 26.37
N ARG A 320 1.27 3.22 25.36
CA ARG A 320 0.23 2.22 25.02
C ARG A 320 0.73 0.77 24.92
N PHE A 321 2.03 0.55 24.70
CA PHE A 321 2.66 -0.76 24.59
C PHE A 321 2.98 -1.44 25.94
N SER A 322 2.84 -0.74 27.07
CA SER A 322 3.08 -1.29 28.42
C SER A 322 1.88 -2.07 28.98
N LYS A 323 0.75 -2.09 28.26
CA LYS A 323 -0.49 -2.75 28.68
C LYS A 323 -0.96 -3.73 27.61
N ASP A 324 -1.77 -4.70 28.05
CA ASP A 324 -2.64 -5.47 27.17
C ASP A 324 -3.46 -4.55 26.29
N HIS A 325 -3.57 -4.91 25.02
CA HIS A 325 -4.31 -4.12 24.06
C HIS A 325 -5.11 -5.00 23.13
N LEU A 326 -6.42 -4.77 23.11
CA LEU A 326 -7.32 -5.27 22.08
C LEU A 326 -7.48 -4.18 21.03
N ALA A 327 -7.23 -4.53 19.78
CA ALA A 327 -7.51 -3.67 18.63
C ALA A 327 -8.57 -4.34 17.76
N VAL A 328 -9.50 -3.55 17.24
CA VAL A 328 -10.47 -4.00 16.24
C VAL A 328 -10.17 -3.27 14.93
N ALA A 329 -10.16 -4.01 13.83
CA ALA A 329 -10.10 -3.47 12.49
C ALA A 329 -11.42 -3.76 11.77
N PHE A 330 -12.01 -2.70 11.24
CA PHE A 330 -13.15 -2.74 10.35
C PHE A 330 -12.71 -2.42 8.94
N THR A 331 -13.37 -3.03 7.96
CA THR A 331 -13.21 -2.67 6.55
C THR A 331 -14.38 -1.78 6.14
N ILE A 332 -14.10 -0.61 5.58
CA ILE A 332 -15.10 0.33 5.08
C ILE A 332 -14.96 0.43 3.56
N ALA A 333 -16.08 0.37 2.85
CA ALA A 333 -16.15 0.65 1.41
C ALA A 333 -16.70 2.06 1.19
N GLN A 334 -15.98 2.89 0.44
CA GLN A 334 -16.44 4.21 -0.02
C GLN A 334 -16.99 4.09 -1.46
N ASN A 335 -17.92 4.97 -1.82
CA ASN A 335 -18.60 4.96 -3.12
C ASN A 335 -19.21 3.58 -3.46
N ALA A 336 -19.71 2.89 -2.44
CA ALA A 336 -20.35 1.59 -2.62
C ALA A 336 -21.59 1.71 -3.51
N ALA A 337 -21.87 0.65 -4.27
CA ALA A 337 -22.96 0.59 -5.24
C ALA A 337 -22.96 1.72 -6.30
N ARG A 338 -21.82 2.38 -6.52
CA ARG A 338 -21.57 3.21 -7.71
C ARG A 338 -20.94 2.38 -8.83
N LYS A 339 -20.92 2.95 -10.03
CA LYS A 339 -20.25 2.35 -11.20
C LYS A 339 -18.78 2.10 -10.88
N ARG A 340 -18.32 0.87 -11.07
CA ARG A 340 -16.91 0.52 -10.82
C ARG A 340 -16.12 0.68 -12.11
N MET A 341 -14.93 1.26 -12.01
CA MET A 341 -13.92 1.09 -13.06
C MET A 341 -13.22 -0.25 -12.80
N GLU A 342 -13.55 -1.27 -13.60
CA GLU A 342 -12.81 -2.53 -13.58
C GLU A 342 -11.48 -2.35 -14.30
N THR A 343 -10.44 -2.01 -13.54
CA THR A 343 -9.07 -1.93 -14.05
C THR A 343 -8.35 -3.28 -14.02
N SER A 344 -8.93 -4.26 -13.35
CA SER A 344 -8.36 -5.60 -13.20
C SER A 344 -8.72 -6.45 -14.42
N PHE A 345 -7.69 -6.94 -15.15
CA PHE A 345 -7.83 -7.80 -16.33
C PHE A 345 -8.49 -7.17 -17.57
N ALA A 346 -8.73 -5.86 -17.57
CA ALA A 346 -9.12 -5.12 -18.76
C ALA A 346 -8.00 -5.15 -19.81
N GLU A 347 -8.38 -5.16 -21.09
CA GLU A 347 -7.41 -5.04 -22.18
C GLU A 347 -6.76 -3.66 -22.16
N GLU A 348 -5.50 -3.55 -22.56
CA GLU A 348 -4.72 -2.30 -22.53
C GLU A 348 -5.44 -1.15 -23.24
N LYS A 349 -6.13 -1.45 -24.35
CA LYS A 349 -6.91 -0.46 -25.11
C LYS A 349 -8.07 0.11 -24.28
N ASP A 350 -8.81 -0.74 -23.58
CA ASP A 350 -9.94 -0.33 -22.75
C ASP A 350 -9.45 0.47 -21.53
N LEU A 351 -8.31 0.09 -20.95
CA LEU A 351 -7.66 0.86 -19.88
C LEU A 351 -7.26 2.26 -20.35
N VAL A 352 -6.66 2.38 -21.53
CA VAL A 352 -6.28 3.69 -22.10
C VAL A 352 -7.51 4.56 -22.35
N GLU A 353 -8.59 4.00 -22.90
CA GLU A 353 -9.83 4.73 -23.14
C GLU A 353 -10.51 5.17 -21.84
N GLN A 354 -10.51 4.32 -20.82
CA GLN A 354 -11.02 4.66 -19.48
C GLN A 354 -10.18 5.73 -18.79
N VAL A 355 -8.84 5.65 -18.85
CA VAL A 355 -7.95 6.68 -18.32
C VAL A 355 -8.15 8.01 -19.04
N LYS A 356 -8.32 8.00 -20.37
CA LYS A 356 -8.67 9.20 -21.14
C LYS A 356 -9.98 9.79 -20.66
N LYS A 357 -11.03 8.98 -20.54
CA LYS A 357 -12.34 9.43 -20.07
C LYS A 357 -12.29 10.00 -18.65
N PHE A 358 -11.57 9.34 -17.74
CA PHE A 358 -11.35 9.85 -16.38
C PHE A 358 -10.60 11.19 -16.40
N ASN A 359 -9.54 11.31 -17.20
CA ASN A 359 -8.79 12.55 -17.34
C ASN A 359 -9.65 13.66 -17.95
N GLU A 360 -10.47 13.38 -18.96
CA GLU A 360 -11.40 14.36 -19.54
C GLU A 360 -12.47 14.80 -18.53
N GLU A 361 -13.09 13.86 -17.82
CA GLU A 361 -14.20 14.16 -16.91
C GLU A 361 -13.75 14.81 -15.60
N VAL A 362 -12.63 14.37 -15.03
CA VAL A 362 -12.17 14.80 -13.70
C VAL A 362 -11.08 15.84 -13.82
N VAL A 363 -10.04 15.57 -14.60
CA VAL A 363 -8.93 16.51 -14.79
C VAL A 363 -9.37 17.67 -15.68
N GLY A 364 -10.18 17.42 -16.72
CA GLY A 364 -10.73 18.47 -17.59
C GLY A 364 -11.61 19.47 -16.83
N LYS A 365 -12.55 18.99 -16.01
CA LYS A 365 -13.35 19.89 -15.14
C LYS A 365 -12.48 20.69 -14.18
N PHE A 366 -11.48 20.06 -13.56
CA PHE A 366 -10.57 20.76 -12.67
C PHE A 366 -9.74 21.84 -13.41
N ILE A 367 -9.28 21.54 -14.63
CA ILE A 367 -8.58 22.49 -15.51
C ILE A 367 -9.52 23.65 -15.87
N ASP A 368 -10.78 23.36 -16.23
CA ASP A 368 -11.75 24.39 -16.60
C ASP A 368 -12.09 25.31 -15.42
N GLU A 369 -12.28 24.73 -14.22
CA GLU A 369 -12.56 25.47 -12.99
C GLU A 369 -11.39 26.37 -12.54
N LYS A 370 -10.15 25.92 -12.73
CA LYS A 370 -8.96 26.62 -12.24
C LYS A 370 -8.25 27.44 -13.29
N SER A 371 -8.47 27.17 -14.58
CA SER A 371 -7.97 27.82 -15.81
C SER A 371 -6.81 28.80 -15.63
N ASP A 372 -7.07 30.05 -15.20
CA ASP A 372 -6.05 31.11 -15.09
C ASP A 372 -5.14 31.01 -13.82
N ASN A 373 -5.45 30.14 -12.86
CA ASN A 373 -4.73 29.89 -11.61
C ASN A 373 -4.34 28.41 -11.42
N LEU A 374 -4.21 27.66 -12.53
CA LEU A 374 -3.78 26.26 -12.51
C LEU A 374 -2.26 26.14 -12.42
N TYR A 375 -1.77 25.47 -11.37
CA TYR A 375 -0.35 25.14 -11.20
C TYR A 375 -0.04 23.71 -11.62
N TYR A 376 1.24 23.42 -11.79
CA TYR A 376 1.80 22.12 -12.12
C TYR A 376 2.93 21.84 -11.15
N TYR A 377 2.85 20.68 -10.51
CA TYR A 377 3.84 20.17 -9.56
C TYR A 377 4.67 19.15 -10.32
N GLY A 378 5.84 19.55 -10.79
CA GLY A 378 6.83 18.62 -11.35
C GLY A 378 7.63 18.01 -10.21
N ILE A 379 7.53 16.69 -10.03
CA ILE A 379 8.32 15.96 -9.04
C ILE A 379 9.25 15.02 -9.78
N ASP A 380 10.54 15.25 -9.64
CA ASP A 380 11.60 14.44 -10.26
C ASP A 380 12.48 13.80 -9.19
N ARG A 381 13.03 12.64 -9.52
CA ARG A 381 14.02 11.93 -8.70
C ARG A 381 15.42 12.41 -9.09
N GLY A 382 16.03 13.19 -8.21
CA GLY A 382 17.41 13.61 -8.38
C GLY A 382 18.43 12.48 -8.24
N GLN A 383 19.67 12.78 -8.62
CA GLN A 383 20.81 11.89 -8.37
C GLN A 383 21.36 12.05 -6.94
N GLN A 384 21.22 13.25 -6.35
CA GLN A 384 21.77 13.59 -5.04
C GLN A 384 20.68 13.54 -3.96
N GLU A 385 19.51 14.09 -4.29
CA GLU A 385 18.27 14.12 -3.53
C GLU A 385 17.33 12.97 -3.89
N LEU A 386 16.41 12.63 -2.99
CA LEU A 386 15.39 11.59 -3.25
C LEU A 386 14.26 12.10 -4.16
N ALA A 387 13.86 13.36 -3.98
CA ALA A 387 12.88 14.02 -4.83
C ALA A 387 13.03 15.55 -4.76
N THR A 388 12.95 16.19 -5.92
CA THR A 388 12.83 17.65 -6.06
C THR A 388 11.44 17.99 -6.55
N LEU A 389 10.82 18.99 -5.94
CA LEU A 389 9.56 19.57 -6.38
C LEU A 389 9.82 20.90 -7.06
N CYS A 390 9.16 21.14 -8.20
CA CYS A 390 9.04 22.45 -8.83
C CYS A 390 7.56 22.77 -9.04
N VAL A 391 7.12 23.96 -8.61
CA VAL A 391 5.75 24.43 -8.80
C VAL A 391 5.73 25.59 -9.80
N VAL A 392 5.03 25.39 -10.91
CA VAL A 392 4.94 26.38 -12.00
C VAL A 392 3.52 26.52 -12.48
N ARG A 393 3.17 27.68 -13.03
CA ARG A 393 2.00 27.85 -13.90
C ARG A 393 2.47 28.20 -15.30
N PHE A 394 1.70 27.90 -16.33
CA PHE A 394 2.07 28.26 -17.70
C PHE A 394 1.31 29.51 -18.15
N SER A 395 2.03 30.45 -18.76
CA SER A 395 1.43 31.64 -19.34
C SER A 395 0.86 31.36 -20.73
N LYS A 396 0.03 32.28 -21.23
CA LYS A 396 -0.47 32.27 -22.62
C LYS A 396 0.63 32.69 -23.63
N GLU A 397 1.75 33.22 -23.14
CA GLU A 397 2.92 33.51 -23.98
C GLU A 397 3.68 32.22 -24.29
N HIS A 398 4.28 32.14 -25.48
CA HIS A 398 5.01 30.97 -25.92
C HIS A 398 6.47 31.34 -26.16
N TYR A 399 7.38 30.41 -25.84
CA TYR A 399 8.77 30.47 -26.26
C TYR A 399 9.06 29.35 -27.26
N GLU A 400 10.02 29.59 -28.13
CA GLU A 400 10.49 28.62 -29.10
C GLU A 400 11.76 27.95 -28.55
N ALA A 401 11.77 26.62 -28.49
CA ALA A 401 12.95 25.85 -28.15
C ALA A 401 13.37 24.98 -29.33
N MET A 402 14.67 24.96 -29.60
CA MET A 402 15.29 24.08 -30.59
C MET A 402 15.60 22.74 -29.91
N LEU A 403 15.02 21.67 -30.40
CA LEU A 403 15.26 20.30 -29.93
C LEU A 403 16.48 19.69 -30.64
N GLU A 404 16.95 18.53 -30.17
CA GLU A 404 18.18 17.85 -30.64
C GLU A 404 18.25 17.61 -32.16
N ASP A 405 17.11 17.61 -32.86
CA ASP A 405 17.00 17.45 -34.32
C ASP A 405 16.78 18.76 -35.10
N ASN A 406 17.16 19.93 -34.56
CA ASN A 406 16.86 21.27 -35.11
C ASN A 406 15.36 21.57 -35.27
N PHE A 407 14.49 20.80 -34.63
CA PHE A 407 13.05 21.03 -34.65
C PHE A 407 12.70 22.14 -33.66
N ILE A 408 12.12 23.23 -34.16
CA ILE A 408 11.63 24.31 -33.31
C ILE A 408 10.23 23.95 -32.83
N LYS A 409 10.08 23.81 -31.51
CA LYS A 409 8.77 23.59 -30.88
C LYS A 409 8.41 24.78 -29.99
N LYS A 410 7.15 25.21 -30.09
CA LYS A 410 6.56 26.25 -29.23
C LYS A 410 6.08 25.62 -27.94
N PHE A 411 6.53 26.18 -26.83
CA PHE A 411 6.13 25.80 -25.48
C PHE A 411 5.52 27.00 -24.77
N SER A 412 4.50 26.78 -23.96
CA SER A 412 3.98 27.82 -23.07
C SER A 412 5.06 28.23 -22.07
N LYS A 413 5.21 29.52 -21.82
CA LYS A 413 6.26 30.04 -20.93
C LYS A 413 5.93 29.71 -19.47
N PRO A 414 6.82 29.01 -18.74
CA PRO A 414 6.59 28.75 -17.32
C PRO A 414 6.73 30.03 -16.50
N ILE A 415 5.82 30.22 -15.55
CA ILE A 415 5.84 31.23 -14.49
C ILE A 415 6.02 30.47 -13.18
N PRO A 416 7.21 30.52 -12.57
CA PRO A 416 7.46 29.82 -11.32
C PRO A 416 6.65 30.39 -10.15
N ALA A 417 6.15 29.53 -9.28
CA ALA A 417 5.49 29.93 -8.04
C ALA A 417 6.48 30.64 -7.10
N GLN A 418 6.00 31.62 -6.33
CA GLN A 418 6.82 32.32 -5.34
C GLN A 418 6.53 31.73 -3.95
N ILE A 419 7.05 30.53 -3.71
CA ILE A 419 6.80 29.84 -2.43
C ILE A 419 7.71 30.47 -1.37
N THR A 420 7.10 30.96 -0.31
CA THR A 420 7.83 31.41 0.89
C THR A 420 8.28 30.19 1.67
N ALA A 421 9.59 29.99 1.73
CA ALA A 421 10.23 28.95 2.52
C ALA A 421 11.26 29.57 3.45
N TYR A 422 11.76 28.77 4.39
CA TYR A 422 12.80 29.18 5.31
C TYR A 422 13.93 28.18 5.28
N ARG A 423 15.14 28.64 5.53
CA ARG A 423 16.32 27.79 5.69
C ARG A 423 16.98 28.11 7.03
N ILE A 424 17.37 27.08 7.77
CA ILE A 424 18.20 27.21 8.95
C ILE A 424 19.56 27.76 8.49
N LYS A 425 20.01 28.86 9.08
CA LYS A 425 21.32 29.44 8.77
C LYS A 425 22.44 28.49 9.17
N ASP A 426 23.48 28.41 8.36
CA ASP A 426 24.61 27.49 8.58
C ASP A 426 25.26 27.70 9.95
N GLU A 427 25.49 28.96 10.34
CA GLU A 427 26.04 29.32 11.65
C GLU A 427 25.16 28.92 12.84
N HIS A 428 23.86 28.70 12.61
CA HIS A 428 22.87 28.37 13.64
C HIS A 428 22.45 26.91 13.63
N MET A 429 22.99 26.07 12.74
CA MET A 429 22.71 24.63 12.71
C MET A 429 22.94 23.98 14.09
N SER A 430 24.07 24.30 14.72
CA SER A 430 24.46 23.76 16.04
C SER A 430 23.94 24.58 17.22
N TYR A 431 23.06 25.55 17.01
CA TYR A 431 22.48 26.37 18.07
C TYR A 431 21.73 25.50 19.08
N ARG A 432 21.87 25.83 20.37
CA ARG A 432 21.34 25.04 21.49
C ARG A 432 20.48 25.91 22.39
N LYS A 433 19.41 25.33 22.92
CA LYS A 433 18.65 25.94 24.01
C LYS A 433 18.06 24.90 24.92
N ASN A 434 17.82 25.29 26.16
CA ASN A 434 17.07 24.48 27.10
C ASN A 434 15.58 24.65 26.87
N ILE A 435 14.86 23.53 26.88
CA ILE A 435 13.41 23.50 26.69
C ILE A 435 12.78 22.72 27.82
N THR A 436 11.75 23.31 28.42
CA THR A 436 10.95 22.66 29.46
C THR A 436 10.07 21.58 28.83
N ARG A 437 10.33 20.31 29.17
CA ARG A 437 9.65 19.16 28.55
C ARG A 437 8.37 18.75 29.26
N ASP A 438 8.21 19.10 30.53
CA ASP A 438 7.08 18.68 31.35
C ASP A 438 6.60 19.76 32.32
N LEU A 439 5.40 19.55 32.87
CA LEU A 439 4.77 20.40 33.88
C LEU A 439 5.56 20.45 35.21
N LYS A 440 6.64 19.67 35.34
CA LYS A 440 7.50 19.63 36.53
C LYS A 440 8.73 20.52 36.38
N GLY A 441 8.90 21.20 35.23
CA GLY A 441 10.02 22.10 35.00
C GLY A 441 11.31 21.40 34.57
N ASN A 442 11.27 20.13 34.14
CA ASN A 442 12.49 19.46 33.68
C ASN A 442 12.92 20.02 32.33
N GLU A 443 14.13 20.58 32.29
CA GLU A 443 14.75 21.11 31.08
C GLU A 443 15.59 20.04 30.37
N THR A 444 15.55 20.05 29.04
CA THR A 444 16.48 19.31 28.18
C THR A 444 17.12 20.26 27.19
N GLU A 445 18.43 20.15 27.01
CA GLU A 445 19.15 20.85 25.96
C GLU A 445 18.78 20.25 24.60
N GLU A 446 18.18 21.06 23.74
CA GLU A 446 17.81 20.70 22.38
C GLU A 446 18.70 21.44 21.37
N ILE A 447 18.98 20.80 20.24
CA ILE A 447 19.82 21.35 19.16
C ILE A 447 18.93 21.63 17.96
N LEU A 448 19.09 22.80 17.36
CA LEU A 448 18.19 23.32 16.33
C LEU A 448 18.04 22.38 15.12
N PHE A 449 19.14 21.92 14.50
CA PHE A 449 19.04 21.02 13.34
C PHE A 449 18.37 19.68 13.64
N LYS A 450 18.36 19.24 14.90
CA LYS A 450 17.72 17.98 15.31
C LYS A 450 16.21 18.13 15.45
N ASN A 451 15.77 19.30 15.92
CA ASN A 451 14.36 19.54 16.12
C ASN A 451 14.00 21.04 15.92
N PRO A 452 13.90 21.49 14.66
CA PRO A 452 13.63 22.89 14.36
C PRO A 452 12.25 23.37 14.84
N SER A 453 11.32 22.45 15.16
CA SER A 453 9.99 22.79 15.67
C SER A 453 10.01 23.59 16.97
N HIS A 454 11.05 23.39 17.76
CA HIS A 454 11.24 24.13 18.99
C HIS A 454 11.72 25.57 18.77
N PHE A 455 12.39 25.84 17.65
CA PHE A 455 13.07 27.10 17.37
C PHE A 455 12.33 27.95 16.33
N ILE A 456 11.27 27.42 15.72
CA ILE A 456 10.53 27.99 14.59
C ILE A 456 9.99 29.43 14.78
N ASP A 457 9.90 29.88 16.03
CA ASP A 457 9.43 31.21 16.42
C ASP A 457 10.61 32.21 16.59
N GLU A 458 11.85 31.73 16.66
CA GLU A 458 13.10 32.52 16.70
C GLU A 458 13.58 32.80 15.28
N VAL A 459 12.99 33.81 14.65
CA VAL A 459 13.18 34.15 13.22
C VAL A 459 14.65 34.42 12.89
N GLU A 460 15.44 34.92 13.83
CA GLU A 460 16.88 35.14 13.70
C GLU A 460 17.68 33.88 13.31
N ASN A 461 17.15 32.70 13.64
CA ASN A 461 17.78 31.41 13.31
C ASN A 461 17.57 30.95 11.87
N PHE A 462 16.67 31.62 11.15
CA PHE A 462 16.27 31.24 9.80
C PHE A 462 16.51 32.39 8.82
N GLU A 463 16.80 32.04 7.57
CA GLU A 463 16.68 32.94 6.44
C GLU A 463 15.39 32.64 5.68
N GLU A 464 14.69 33.67 5.25
CA GLU A 464 13.52 33.54 4.40
C GLU A 464 13.96 33.51 2.93
N VAL A 465 13.44 32.53 2.18
CA VAL A 465 13.80 32.27 0.78
C VAL A 465 12.51 32.14 -0.02
N SER A 466 12.39 32.93 -1.10
CA SER A 466 11.36 32.71 -2.12
C SER A 466 11.91 31.78 -3.19
N THR A 467 11.29 30.62 -3.38
CA THR A 467 11.73 29.63 -4.37
C THR A 467 10.56 28.90 -5.01
N PRO A 468 10.58 28.62 -6.32
CA PRO A 468 9.62 27.69 -6.93
C PRO A 468 9.99 26.23 -6.72
N CYS A 469 11.24 25.96 -6.32
CA CYS A 469 11.82 24.62 -6.23
C CYS A 469 12.20 24.27 -4.80
N ILE A 470 11.87 23.05 -4.38
CA ILE A 470 12.11 22.54 -3.03
C ILE A 470 12.73 21.15 -3.13
N ASP A 471 13.89 20.94 -2.49
CA ASP A 471 14.38 19.59 -2.19
C ASP A 471 13.48 18.98 -1.11
N LEU A 472 12.58 18.09 -1.53
CA LEU A 472 11.62 17.45 -0.63
C LEU A 472 12.28 16.44 0.32
N THR A 473 13.55 16.08 0.06
CA THR A 473 14.30 15.10 0.85
C THR A 473 14.63 15.61 2.25
N THR A 474 14.95 16.90 2.34
CA THR A 474 15.40 17.56 3.57
C THR A 474 14.39 18.58 4.08
N ALA A 475 13.41 18.96 3.24
CA ALA A 475 12.39 19.90 3.63
C ALA A 475 11.39 19.32 4.65
N LYS A 476 10.89 20.19 5.52
CA LYS A 476 9.89 19.83 6.54
C LYS A 476 8.87 20.94 6.73
N LEU A 477 7.59 20.57 6.80
CA LEU A 477 6.53 21.48 7.18
C LEU A 477 6.41 21.55 8.71
N ILE A 478 6.58 22.74 9.27
CA ILE A 478 6.57 22.97 10.72
C ILE A 478 5.72 24.21 11.03
N LYS A 479 4.62 24.02 11.75
CA LYS A 479 3.67 25.10 12.10
C LYS A 479 3.27 25.98 10.89
N GLY A 480 3.04 25.36 9.73
CA GLY A 480 2.67 26.07 8.49
C GLY A 480 3.82 26.76 7.76
N LYS A 481 5.08 26.57 8.19
CA LYS A 481 6.28 27.06 7.51
C LYS A 481 7.05 25.91 6.87
N ILE A 482 7.47 26.07 5.62
CA ILE A 482 8.34 25.09 4.94
C ILE A 482 9.79 25.41 5.30
N ILE A 483 10.45 24.48 6.00
CA ILE A 483 11.87 24.60 6.34
C ILE A 483 12.66 23.71 5.40
N LEU A 484 13.42 24.29 4.46
CA LEU A 484 14.11 23.59 3.37
C LEU A 484 15.09 22.52 3.87
N ASN A 485 15.74 22.77 5.00
CA ASN A 485 16.70 21.87 5.64
C ASN A 485 16.20 21.35 7.01
N GLY A 486 14.88 21.29 7.20
CA GLY A 486 14.25 20.99 8.49
C GLY A 486 14.28 19.51 8.93
N ASP A 487 14.59 18.58 8.04
CA ASP A 487 14.66 17.13 8.32
C ASP A 487 16.01 16.49 7.97
N ILE A 488 17.09 17.28 7.90
CA ILE A 488 18.44 16.77 7.59
C ILE A 488 18.83 15.60 8.51
N GLN A 489 18.44 15.61 9.80
CA GLN A 489 18.78 14.52 10.71
C GLN A 489 18.23 13.16 10.23
N THR A 490 16.96 13.12 9.81
CA THR A 490 16.32 11.90 9.32
C THR A 490 16.98 11.43 8.03
N TYR A 491 17.29 12.38 7.15
CA TYR A 491 18.01 12.10 5.91
C TYR A 491 19.43 11.54 6.15
N LEU A 492 20.19 12.12 7.07
CA LEU A 492 21.50 11.62 7.48
C LEU A 492 21.40 10.21 8.07
N ALA A 493 20.41 9.95 8.91
CA ALA A 493 20.16 8.62 9.47
C ALA A 493 19.84 7.60 8.35
N LEU A 494 19.08 8.00 7.33
CA LEU A 494 18.81 7.17 6.16
C LEU A 494 20.09 6.86 5.38
N LYS A 495 20.93 7.87 5.10
CA LYS A 495 22.21 7.68 4.40
C LYS A 495 23.15 6.74 5.18
N LYS A 496 23.21 6.88 6.51
CA LYS A 496 23.96 5.98 7.40
C LYS A 496 23.46 4.54 7.31
N ALA A 497 22.15 4.33 7.48
CA ALA A 497 21.55 3.00 7.42
C ALA A 497 21.75 2.35 6.05
N ASN A 498 21.57 3.12 4.96
CA ASN A 498 21.77 2.63 3.60
C ASN A 498 23.24 2.28 3.32
N GLY A 499 24.19 3.13 3.73
CA GLY A 499 25.62 2.86 3.58
C GLY A 499 26.05 1.58 4.31
N LYS A 500 25.62 1.41 5.56
CA LYS A 500 25.86 0.17 6.32
C LYS A 500 25.21 -1.05 5.66
N ARG A 501 24.00 -0.92 5.11
CA ARG A 501 23.33 -2.02 4.39
C ARG A 501 24.09 -2.44 3.13
N GLN A 502 24.57 -1.47 2.34
CA GLN A 502 25.37 -1.76 1.15
C GLN A 502 26.69 -2.46 1.52
N LEU A 503 27.35 -2.06 2.61
CA LEU A 503 28.53 -2.76 3.13
C LEU A 503 28.19 -4.22 3.50
N PHE A 504 27.07 -4.45 4.20
CA PHE A 504 26.63 -5.80 4.56
C PHE A 504 26.35 -6.68 3.32
N GLU A 505 25.62 -6.16 2.34
CA GLU A 505 25.26 -6.91 1.13
C GLU A 505 26.46 -7.26 0.26
N LYS A 506 27.44 -6.36 0.21
CA LYS A 506 28.66 -6.53 -0.60
C LYS A 506 29.82 -7.14 0.18
N PHE A 507 29.65 -7.42 1.49
CA PHE A 507 30.71 -7.85 2.39
C PHE A 507 31.53 -9.03 1.84
N ALA A 508 30.86 -10.04 1.26
CA ALA A 508 31.52 -11.22 0.69
C ALA A 508 32.50 -10.92 -0.48
N LYS A 509 32.44 -9.70 -1.04
CA LYS A 509 33.29 -9.21 -2.13
C LYS A 509 34.33 -8.18 -1.67
N ILE A 510 34.36 -7.84 -0.38
CA ILE A 510 35.26 -6.84 0.18
C ILE A 510 36.43 -7.56 0.83
N ASP A 511 37.66 -7.24 0.41
CA ASP A 511 38.85 -7.84 1.01
C ASP A 511 39.14 -7.32 2.43
N ASP A 512 39.94 -8.06 3.19
CA ASP A 512 40.28 -7.74 4.58
C ASP A 512 41.08 -6.44 4.74
N SER A 513 41.74 -5.97 3.68
CA SER A 513 42.52 -4.73 3.67
C SER A 513 41.69 -3.49 3.28
N ALA A 514 40.42 -3.67 2.94
CA ALA A 514 39.58 -2.60 2.42
C ALA A 514 39.30 -1.50 3.46
N LYS A 515 39.30 -0.25 2.99
CA LYS A 515 39.06 0.97 3.77
C LYS A 515 37.96 1.82 3.15
N ILE A 516 37.27 2.58 3.99
CA ILE A 516 36.31 3.60 3.56
C ILE A 516 37.06 4.91 3.27
N GLU A 517 36.92 5.41 2.06
CA GLU A 517 37.42 6.72 1.62
C GLU A 517 36.27 7.58 1.08
N PHE A 518 36.49 8.89 0.98
CA PHE A 518 35.57 9.82 0.35
C PHE A 518 36.13 10.23 -1.01
N ASP A 519 35.30 10.17 -2.04
CA ASP A 519 35.60 10.67 -3.38
C ASP A 519 35.06 12.08 -3.52
N ASP A 520 35.94 13.08 -3.47
CA ASP A 520 35.59 14.49 -3.60
C ASP A 520 35.05 14.84 -5.00
N SER A 521 35.42 14.09 -6.04
CA SER A 521 34.97 14.37 -7.42
C SER A 521 33.50 13.98 -7.63
N GLU A 522 33.04 12.97 -6.91
CA GLU A 522 31.70 12.39 -7.04
C GLU A 522 30.83 12.65 -5.79
N GLY A 523 31.40 13.32 -4.78
CA GLY A 523 30.73 13.66 -3.52
C GLY A 523 30.21 12.43 -2.77
N ARG A 524 30.91 11.30 -2.78
CA ARG A 524 30.40 10.03 -2.23
C ARG A 524 31.44 9.21 -1.49
N PHE A 525 31.00 8.41 -0.52
CA PHE A 525 31.87 7.42 0.11
C PHE A 525 32.06 6.19 -0.78
N GLN A 526 33.22 5.56 -0.68
CA GLN A 526 33.56 4.35 -1.43
C GLN A 526 34.43 3.38 -0.63
N VAL A 527 34.37 2.11 -1.00
CA VAL A 527 35.26 1.06 -0.47
C VAL A 527 36.48 0.94 -1.39
N LYS A 528 37.67 1.18 -0.84
CA LYS A 528 38.93 0.97 -1.52
C LYS A 528 39.61 -0.29 -1.01
N SER A 529 39.96 -1.17 -1.93
CA SER A 529 40.48 -2.51 -1.68
C SER A 529 41.55 -2.85 -2.74
N LYS A 530 42.39 -3.87 -2.53
CA LYS A 530 43.39 -4.28 -3.53
C LYS A 530 42.74 -4.90 -4.77
N ALA A 531 41.54 -5.47 -4.62
CA ALA A 531 40.76 -6.02 -5.73
C ALA A 531 40.10 -4.93 -6.61
N THR A 532 39.78 -3.77 -6.04
CA THR A 532 39.13 -2.63 -6.75
C THR A 532 40.09 -1.80 -7.61
N GLU A 533 41.41 -2.07 -7.58
CA GLU A 533 42.33 -1.49 -8.57
C GLU A 533 42.12 -2.07 -9.99
N ARG A 534 41.34 -3.15 -10.13
CA ARG A 534 41.05 -3.77 -11.43
C ARG A 534 39.57 -3.79 -11.85
N GLU A 535 38.61 -3.58 -10.95
CA GLU A 535 37.17 -3.51 -11.28
C GLU A 535 36.45 -2.52 -10.34
N GLU A 536 35.68 -1.60 -10.94
CA GLU A 536 34.73 -0.60 -10.41
C GLU A 536 34.63 -0.44 -8.87
N TYR A 537 34.94 0.77 -8.38
CA TYR A 537 34.72 1.21 -6.99
C TYR A 537 33.31 0.85 -6.49
N GLN A 538 33.21 0.31 -5.27
CA GLN A 538 31.91 0.08 -4.65
C GLN A 538 31.44 1.36 -3.96
N PHE A 539 30.61 2.13 -4.67
CA PHE A 539 30.01 3.36 -4.15
C PHE A 539 29.04 3.08 -2.99
N LEU A 540 29.09 3.98 -2.00
CA LEU A 540 28.27 4.01 -0.78
C LEU A 540 27.34 5.26 -0.82
N PRO A 541 26.97 5.96 0.29
CA PRO A 541 26.08 7.10 0.18
C PRO A 541 26.79 8.36 -0.35
N TYR A 542 26.06 9.14 -1.15
CA TYR A 542 26.37 10.55 -1.46
C TYR A 542 26.36 11.40 -0.18
N TYR A 543 27.30 12.34 -0.09
CA TYR A 543 27.50 13.27 1.01
C TYR A 543 27.68 14.72 0.53
N GLY A 544 26.69 15.55 0.80
CA GLY A 544 26.65 16.94 0.34
C GLY A 544 27.32 17.94 1.30
N PRO A 545 27.66 19.15 0.84
CA PRO A 545 28.29 20.20 1.67
C PRO A 545 27.47 20.61 2.90
N GLU A 546 26.15 20.72 2.78
CA GLU A 546 25.26 21.10 3.90
C GLU A 546 25.30 20.09 5.05
N GLN A 547 25.67 18.84 4.76
CA GLN A 547 25.78 17.77 5.74
C GLN A 547 27.09 17.87 6.55
N GLU A 548 28.15 18.47 5.98
CA GLU A 548 29.45 18.66 6.64
C GLU A 548 29.31 19.51 7.90
N ASN A 549 28.46 20.55 7.84
CA ASN A 549 28.20 21.46 8.95
C ASN A 549 27.51 20.77 10.15
N ILE A 550 26.90 19.60 9.92
CA ILE A 550 26.08 18.88 10.90
C ILE A 550 26.78 17.60 11.39
N SER A 551 27.37 16.87 10.46
CA SER A 551 28.15 15.67 10.71
C SER A 551 29.39 15.77 9.81
N PRO A 552 30.59 15.99 10.34
CA PRO A 552 31.78 16.00 9.49
C PRO A 552 31.92 14.70 8.69
N ARG A 553 32.44 14.76 7.46
CA ARG A 553 32.71 13.57 6.62
C ARG A 553 33.50 12.52 7.38
N GLU A 554 34.47 12.95 8.19
CA GLU A 554 35.30 12.07 9.01
C GLU A 554 34.51 11.25 10.03
N ASP A 555 33.41 11.79 10.56
CA ASP A 555 32.55 11.04 11.49
C ASP A 555 31.73 9.98 10.75
N MET A 556 31.20 10.30 9.57
CA MET A 556 30.53 9.33 8.71
C MET A 556 31.51 8.24 8.25
N ARG A 557 32.73 8.61 7.84
CA ARG A 557 33.80 7.69 7.47
C ARG A 557 34.13 6.74 8.61
N ARG A 558 34.31 7.28 9.83
CA ARG A 558 34.61 6.50 11.03
C ARG A 558 33.48 5.54 11.39
N GLU A 559 32.23 5.98 11.26
CA GLU A 559 31.06 5.13 11.54
C GLU A 559 30.92 3.98 10.53
N LEU A 560 31.09 4.24 9.24
CA LEU A 560 31.08 3.22 8.20
C LEU A 560 32.27 2.26 8.31
N GLN A 561 33.45 2.78 8.63
CA GLN A 561 34.65 1.96 8.85
C GLN A 561 34.48 1.05 10.08
N ALA A 562 33.99 1.60 11.20
CA ALA A 562 33.73 0.81 12.39
C ALA A 562 32.70 -0.30 12.14
N TYR A 563 31.69 -0.04 11.30
CA TYR A 563 30.73 -1.05 10.90
C TYR A 563 31.35 -2.14 10.00
N LEU A 564 32.20 -1.75 9.04
CA LEU A 564 32.95 -2.70 8.21
C LEU A 564 33.88 -3.59 9.06
N ASP A 565 34.58 -3.00 10.02
CA ASP A 565 35.48 -3.74 10.92
C ASP A 565 34.71 -4.71 11.81
N LYS A 566 33.51 -4.32 12.27
CA LYS A 566 32.60 -5.21 13.01
C LYS A 566 32.08 -6.37 12.17
N LEU A 567 31.79 -6.17 10.87
CA LEU A 567 31.40 -7.27 9.98
C LEU A 567 32.50 -8.33 9.84
N ARG A 568 33.78 -7.93 10.00
CA ARG A 568 34.94 -8.83 9.97
C ARG A 568 35.15 -9.56 11.29
N SER A 569 34.79 -8.96 12.42
CA SER A 569 34.83 -9.65 13.71
C SER A 569 33.73 -10.71 13.76
N SER A 570 34.08 -11.95 14.09
CA SER A 570 33.17 -13.10 14.24
C SER A 570 32.22 -13.01 15.44
N GLU A 571 32.02 -11.82 16.00
CA GLU A 571 31.09 -11.56 17.10
C GLU A 571 29.63 -11.54 16.60
N SER A 572 28.71 -11.99 17.46
CA SER A 572 27.28 -12.02 17.15
C SER A 572 26.77 -10.62 16.80
N PHE A 573 26.21 -10.48 15.60
CA PHE A 573 25.75 -9.21 15.06
C PHE A 573 24.38 -8.82 15.66
N GLU A 574 24.37 -7.86 16.59
CA GLU A 574 23.12 -7.34 17.20
C GLU A 574 22.60 -6.04 16.56
N GLU A 575 23.37 -5.38 15.68
CA GLU A 575 22.94 -4.12 15.06
C GLU A 575 21.87 -4.38 13.98
N ASP A 576 20.62 -4.04 14.30
CA ASP A 576 19.49 -4.12 13.36
C ASP A 576 19.62 -3.06 12.25
N ILE A 577 20.10 -3.51 11.09
CA ILE A 577 20.09 -2.77 9.82
C ILE A 577 19.19 -3.50 8.84
N SER A 578 18.01 -3.89 9.34
CA SER A 578 16.95 -4.46 8.52
C SER A 578 16.47 -3.47 7.47
N ILE A 579 15.90 -4.05 6.41
CA ILE A 579 15.13 -3.32 5.40
C ILE A 579 13.99 -2.54 6.07
N GLU A 580 13.44 -3.03 7.19
CA GLU A 580 12.38 -2.35 7.94
C GLU A 580 12.83 -1.00 8.51
N LYS A 581 14.04 -0.92 9.09
CA LYS A 581 14.59 0.35 9.59
C LYS A 581 14.79 1.38 8.47
N ILE A 582 15.28 0.93 7.31
CA ILE A 582 15.44 1.78 6.13
C ILE A 582 14.07 2.25 5.64
N ASN A 583 13.09 1.34 5.56
CA ASN A 583 11.72 1.67 5.14
C ASN A 583 11.08 2.68 6.11
N HIS A 584 11.24 2.53 7.43
CA HIS A 584 10.72 3.50 8.39
C HIS A 584 11.31 4.91 8.20
N LEU A 585 12.60 5.02 7.89
CA LEU A 585 13.24 6.30 7.60
C LEU A 585 12.75 6.89 6.27
N ARG A 586 12.54 6.06 5.25
CA ARG A 586 11.95 6.47 3.98
C ARG A 586 10.50 6.94 4.17
N ASP A 587 9.69 6.18 4.89
CA ASP A 587 8.30 6.50 5.18
C ASP A 587 8.18 7.83 5.94
N ALA A 588 9.10 8.10 6.88
CA ALA A 588 9.15 9.37 7.59
C ALA A 588 9.43 10.55 6.65
N ILE A 589 10.43 10.42 5.77
CA ILE A 589 10.75 11.44 4.77
C ILE A 589 9.56 11.62 3.81
N THR A 590 9.03 10.53 3.23
CA THR A 590 7.87 10.57 2.32
C THR A 590 6.64 11.21 2.97
N SER A 591 6.41 10.96 4.26
CA SER A 591 5.32 11.62 5.00
C SER A 591 5.50 13.14 5.03
N ASN A 592 6.73 13.65 5.19
CA ASN A 592 7.01 15.09 5.11
C ASN A 592 6.79 15.62 3.70
N MET A 593 7.23 14.89 2.66
CA MET A 593 7.02 15.26 1.25
C MET A 593 5.53 15.45 0.96
N VAL A 594 4.70 14.46 1.34
CA VAL A 594 3.24 14.52 1.17
C VAL A 594 2.64 15.69 1.93
N GLY A 595 3.11 15.94 3.17
CA GLY A 595 2.65 17.08 3.96
C GLY A 595 2.94 18.43 3.31
N ILE A 596 4.13 18.61 2.73
CA ILE A 596 4.51 19.84 2.00
C ILE A 596 3.65 19.99 0.74
N ILE A 597 3.50 18.94 -0.06
CA ILE A 597 2.68 18.98 -1.28
C ILE A 597 1.23 19.33 -0.93
N ALA A 598 0.66 18.68 0.09
CA ALA A 598 -0.72 18.95 0.54
C ALA A 598 -0.89 20.39 1.03
N PHE A 599 0.09 20.92 1.77
CA PHE A 599 0.09 22.32 2.21
C PHE A 599 0.13 23.30 1.02
N LEU A 600 1.06 23.10 0.08
CA LEU A 600 1.16 23.94 -1.11
C LEU A 600 -0.09 23.86 -1.98
N PHE A 601 -0.75 22.71 -2.04
CA PHE A 601 -1.98 22.52 -2.82
C PHE A 601 -3.14 23.42 -2.36
N THR A 602 -3.12 23.87 -1.11
CA THR A 602 -4.12 24.82 -0.59
C THR A 602 -3.95 26.23 -1.18
N GLU A 603 -2.72 26.62 -1.51
CA GLU A 603 -2.37 27.95 -2.01
C GLU A 603 -2.20 27.95 -3.54
N TYR A 604 -1.64 26.86 -4.09
CA TYR A 604 -1.32 26.65 -5.50
C TYR A 604 -2.07 25.41 -6.02
N PRO A 605 -3.39 25.47 -6.24
CA PRO A 605 -4.14 24.31 -6.73
C PRO A 605 -3.64 23.91 -8.12
N GLY A 606 -3.34 22.63 -8.32
CA GLY A 606 -2.63 22.22 -9.53
C GLY A 606 -2.69 20.73 -9.87
N ILE A 607 -1.96 20.35 -10.91
CA ILE A 607 -1.82 18.95 -11.34
C ILE A 607 -0.45 18.44 -10.89
N ILE A 608 -0.40 17.23 -10.34
CA ILE A 608 0.86 16.58 -9.96
C ILE A 608 1.34 15.73 -11.14
N ASN A 609 2.53 16.07 -11.63
CA ASN A 609 3.25 15.34 -12.66
C ASN A 609 4.45 14.64 -12.00
N LEU A 610 4.43 13.32 -12.00
CA LEU A 610 5.56 12.50 -11.58
C LEU A 610 6.41 12.20 -12.83
N GLU A 611 7.68 12.61 -12.79
CA GLU A 611 8.65 12.35 -13.87
C GLU A 611 9.59 11.17 -13.56
#